data_AF-A0A3N5GQC3-F1
#
_entry.id   AF-A0A3N5GQC3-F1
#
_cell.length_a   1.000
_cell.length_b   1.000
_cell.length_c   1.000
_cell.angle_alpha   90.00
_cell.angle_beta   90.00
_cell.angle_gamma   90.00
#
_symmetry.space_group_name_H-M   'P 1'
#
loop_
_entity.id
_entity.type
_entity.pdbx_description
1 polymer ?
#
loop_
_entity_poly.entity_id
_entity_poly.type
_entity_poly.pdbx_seq_one_letter_code
_entity_poly.pdbx_strand_id
1 'polypeptide(L)' 'MTTEFIDTLLKRLTAHGGRGLRLESGAPVRMTDAAGVARDVTARALTRQEILGAVGPIVPDEARRRLPEEGSVEF' A
#
# COMPACT_ATOMS: atom_id res chain seq x y z
N MET A 1 -10.82 -5.01 -7.06
CA MET A 1 -10.29 -5.90 -5.99
C MET A 1 -9.29 -5.18 -5.06
N THR A 2 -8.48 -4.24 -5.56
CA THR A 2 -7.48 -3.45 -4.80
C THR A 2 -8.07 -2.42 -3.82
N THR A 3 -9.21 -1.81 -4.13
CA THR A 3 -9.87 -0.79 -3.27
C THR A 3 -10.31 -1.37 -1.92
N GLU A 4 -11.00 -2.51 -1.93
CA GLU A 4 -11.43 -3.24 -0.72
C GLU A 4 -10.26 -3.63 0.20
N PHE A 5 -9.11 -3.95 -0.41
CA PHE A 5 -7.91 -4.33 0.32
C PHE A 5 -7.29 -3.13 1.05
N ILE A 6 -7.17 -1.98 0.40
CA ILE A 6 -6.67 -0.75 1.04
C ILE A 6 -7.61 -0.27 2.13
N ASP A 7 -8.91 -0.30 1.89
CA ASP A 7 -9.90 0.06 2.91
C ASP A 7 -9.76 -0.84 4.14
N THR A 8 -9.50 -2.13 3.94
CA THR A 8 -9.25 -3.05 5.05
C THR A 8 -7.96 -2.70 5.80
N LEU A 9 -6.88 -2.33 5.10
CA LEU A 9 -5.63 -1.90 5.74
C LEU A 9 -5.80 -0.58 6.50
N LEU A 10 -6.52 0.40 5.96
CA LEU A 10 -6.80 1.67 6.60
C LEU A 10 -7.71 1.50 7.82
N LYS A 11 -8.73 0.63 7.73
CA LYS A 11 -9.57 0.23 8.88
C LYS A 11 -8.76 -0.44 9.97
N ARG A 12 -7.80 -1.30 9.62
CA ARG A 12 -6.87 -1.91 10.59
C ARG A 12 -5.94 -0.87 11.21
N LEU A 13 -5.46 0.08 10.41
CA LEU A 13 -4.62 1.19 10.90
C LEU A 13 -5.34 1.98 11.99
N THR A 14 -6.59 2.41 11.72
CA THR A 14 -7.39 3.13 12.71
C THR A 14 -7.77 2.26 13.92
N ALA A 15 -8.20 1.02 13.69
CA ALA A 15 -8.59 0.11 14.78
C ALA A 15 -7.44 -0.22 15.75
N HIS A 16 -6.19 -0.19 15.27
CA HIS A 16 -5.01 -0.48 16.08
C HIS A 16 -4.25 0.76 16.54
N GLY A 17 -4.80 1.97 16.33
CA GLY A 17 -4.13 3.23 16.69
C GLY A 17 -2.79 3.40 15.97
N GLY A 18 -2.68 2.86 14.76
CA GLY A 18 -1.45 2.90 13.99
C GLY A 18 -1.15 4.29 13.42
N ARG A 19 0.13 4.63 13.39
CA ARG A 19 0.65 5.89 12.86
C ARG A 19 0.95 5.84 11.37
N GLY A 20 1.20 4.65 10.81
CA GLY A 20 1.50 4.53 9.40
C GLY A 20 1.47 3.10 8.87
N LEU A 21 1.36 3.01 7.54
CA LEU A 21 1.49 1.79 6.76
C LEU A 21 2.70 1.92 5.84
N ARG A 22 3.51 0.86 5.77
CA ARG A 22 4.57 0.71 4.78
C ARG A 22 4.16 -0.36 3.78
N LEU A 23 4.03 0.07 2.53
CA LEU A 23 3.74 -0.76 1.37
C LEU A 23 5.03 -0.93 0.56
N GLU A 24 5.51 -2.16 0.44
CA GLU A 24 6.75 -2.47 -0.26
C GLU A 24 6.55 -3.72 -1.13
N SER A 25 6.99 -3.65 -2.39
CA SER A 25 6.83 -4.77 -3.33
C SER A 25 7.73 -5.93 -2.91
N GLY A 26 7.21 -7.14 -2.92
CA GLY A 26 7.94 -8.34 -2.48
C GLY A 26 7.98 -8.52 -0.96
N ALA A 27 7.36 -7.63 -0.19
CA ALA A 27 7.29 -7.73 1.28
C ALA A 27 5.84 -7.64 1.80
N PRO A 28 5.56 -8.21 2.99
CA PRO A 28 4.32 -7.96 3.70
C PRO A 28 4.13 -6.48 4.03
N VAL A 29 2.87 -6.07 4.17
CA VAL A 29 2.53 -4.74 4.66
C VAL A 29 2.90 -4.64 6.12
N ARG A 30 3.65 -3.60 6.48
CA ARG A 30 3.96 -3.28 7.87
C ARG A 30 3.13 -2.12 8.36
N MET A 31 2.64 -2.24 9.59
CA MET A 31 1.98 -1.16 10.30
C MET A 31 2.86 -0.73 11.48
N THR A 32 3.06 0.58 11.61
CA THR A 32 3.71 1.18 12.77
C THR A 32 2.62 1.65 13.74
N ASP A 33 2.67 1.19 14.98
CA ASP A 33 1.71 1.58 16.02
C ASP A 33 2.04 2.96 16.65
N ALA A 34 1.22 3.38 17.61
CA ALA A 34 1.44 4.63 18.36
C ALA A 34 2.73 4.66 19.17
N ALA A 35 3.25 3.50 19.58
CA ALA A 35 4.51 3.34 20.29
C ALA A 35 5.73 3.28 19.36
N GLY A 36 5.51 3.28 18.03
CA GLY A 36 6.57 3.21 17.02
C GLY A 36 6.99 1.78 16.69
N VAL A 37 6.29 0.75 17.19
CA VAL A 37 6.60 -0.65 16.89
C VAL A 37 6.00 -1.02 15.54
N ALA A 38 6.84 -1.59 14.67
CA ALA A 38 6.41 -2.08 13.36
C ALA A 38 6.03 -3.57 13.44
N ARG A 39 4.89 -3.94 12.85
CA ARG A 39 4.46 -5.34 12.71
C ARG A 39 3.86 -5.61 11.35
N ASP A 40 4.03 -6.84 10.87
CA ASP A 40 3.38 -7.28 9.64
C ASP A 40 1.87 -7.43 9.88
N VAL A 41 1.07 -6.86 8.98
CA VAL A 41 -0.41 -6.92 9.04
C VAL A 41 -1.03 -7.70 7.89
N THR A 42 -0.19 -8.17 6.96
CA THR A 42 -0.57 -9.12 5.91
C THR A 42 0.35 -10.32 5.96
N ALA A 43 -0.15 -11.49 5.57
CA ALA A 43 0.66 -12.71 5.47
C ALA A 43 1.37 -12.85 4.11
N ARG A 44 0.83 -12.20 3.07
CA ARG A 44 1.40 -12.23 1.71
C ARG A 44 2.17 -10.95 1.40
N ALA A 45 3.18 -11.12 0.54
CA ALA A 45 3.85 -10.01 -0.11
C ALA A 45 2.93 -9.30 -1.10
N LEU A 46 3.09 -7.99 -1.23
CA LEU A 46 2.43 -7.21 -2.27
C LEU A 46 3.25 -7.18 -3.54
N THR A 47 2.56 -7.17 -4.68
CA THR A 47 3.18 -6.82 -5.96
C THR A 47 3.16 -5.32 -6.16
N ARG A 48 4.05 -4.83 -7.03
CA ARG A 48 4.08 -3.42 -7.45
C ARG A 48 2.73 -2.93 -7.98
N GLN A 49 2.04 -3.75 -8.79
CA GLN A 49 0.74 -3.41 -9.37
C GLN A 49 -0.33 -3.23 -8.30
N GLU A 50 -0.32 -4.09 -7.28
CA GLU A 50 -1.27 -3.98 -6.17
C GLU A 50 -1.04 -2.70 -5.37
N ILE A 51 0.22 -2.30 -5.16
CA ILE A 51 0.56 -1.03 -4.50
C ILE A 51 0.11 0.17 -5.35
N LEU A 52 0.33 0.14 -6.66
CA LEU A 52 -0.09 1.24 -7.55
C LEU A 52 -1.61 1.35 -7.65
N GLY A 53 -2.31 0.23 -7.81
CA GLY A 53 -3.77 0.19 -7.82
C GLY A 53 -4.38 0.62 -6.47
N ALA A 54 -3.63 0.43 -5.38
CA ALA A 54 -3.98 0.85 -4.04
C ALA A 54 -3.89 2.37 -3.83
N VAL A 55 -2.78 2.99 -4.24
CA VAL A 55 -2.55 4.43 -4.03
C VAL A 55 -3.24 5.28 -5.10
N GLY A 56 -3.57 4.70 -6.26
CA GLY A 56 -4.17 5.40 -7.39
C GLY A 56 -5.30 6.38 -7.04
N PRO A 57 -6.30 6.02 -6.21
CA PRO A 57 -7.39 6.93 -5.83
C PRO A 57 -6.96 8.16 -5.01
N ILE A 58 -5.79 8.11 -4.36
CA ILE A 58 -5.25 9.18 -3.49
C ILE A 58 -4.20 10.00 -4.24
N VAL A 59 -3.65 9.46 -5.34
CA VAL A 59 -2.68 10.15 -6.19
C VAL A 59 -3.38 11.24 -7.01
N PRO A 60 -2.94 12.50 -6.93
CA PRO A 60 -3.46 13.57 -7.78
C PRO A 60 -3.33 13.23 -9.27
N ASP A 61 -4.29 13.63 -10.10
CA ASP A 61 -4.33 13.27 -11.53
C ASP A 61 -3.06 13.67 -12.29
N GLU A 62 -2.41 14.77 -11.90
CA GLU A 62 -1.15 15.23 -12.48
C GLU A 62 0.04 14.31 -12.16
N ALA A 63 0.05 13.73 -10.95
CA ALA A 63 1.07 12.76 -10.54
C ALA A 63 0.82 11.37 -11.13
N ARG A 64 -0.44 11.03 -11.43
CA ARG A 64 -0.83 9.78 -12.09
C ARG A 64 -0.16 9.60 -13.45
N ARG A 65 0.00 10.67 -14.23
CA ARG A 65 0.67 10.67 -15.54
C ARG A 65 2.17 10.37 -15.47
N ARG A 66 2.77 10.47 -14.28
CA ARG A 66 4.18 10.17 -14.03
C ARG A 66 4.39 8.77 -13.43
N LEU A 67 3.30 8.08 -13.08
CA LEU A 67 3.39 6.67 -12.73
C LEU A 67 3.65 5.90 -14.03
N PRO A 68 4.67 5.03 -14.07
CA PRO A 68 4.93 4.24 -15.26
C PRO A 68 3.70 3.37 -15.55
N GLU A 69 3.20 3.50 -16.78
CA GLU A 69 2.04 2.76 -17.26
C GLU A 69 2.33 1.26 -17.24
N GLU A 70 1.26 0.47 -17.10
CA GLU A 70 1.34 -0.98 -17.04
C GLU A 70 2.08 -1.53 -18.27
N GLY A 71 3.24 -2.15 -18.06
CA GLY A 71 3.93 -2.95 -19.09
C GLY A 71 5.29 -2.45 -19.58
N SER A 72 5.77 -1.26 -19.22
CA SER A 72 7.13 -0.85 -19.60
C SER A 72 8.19 -1.41 -18.64
N VAL A 73 8.56 -2.66 -18.88
CA VAL A 73 9.87 -3.19 -18.50
C VAL A 73 10.52 -3.65 -19.82
N GLU A 74 11.40 -2.83 -20.39
CA GLU A 74 12.36 -3.33 -21.37
C GLU A 74 13.39 -4.17 -20.61
N PHE A 75 13.63 -5.39 -21.12
CA PHE A 75 14.57 -6.37 -20.56
C PHE A 75 16.02 -5.93 -20.73
#